data_AF-A0A428RLA2-F1
#
_entry.id   AF-A0A428RLA2-F1
#
_cell.length_a   1.000
_cell.length_b   1.000
_cell.length_c   1.000
_cell.angle_alpha   90.00
_cell.angle_beta   90.00
_cell.angle_gamma   90.00
#
_symmetry.space_group_name_H-M   'P 1'
#
loop_
_entity.id
_entity.type
_entity.pdbx_description
1 polymer ?
#
loop_
_entity_poly.entity_id
_entity_poly.type
_entity_poly.pdbx_seq_one_letter_code
_entity_poly.pdbx_strand_id
1 'polypeptide(L)'
;MESNQLDGEAVGSITDKGPTPTRSSPSSLGHTNGDLESGKTFAGYQWTYFSSLQQGPLRSRAESFLASVDWLALREYAAATRQGVDCSLLPDIGLGYNYTYGNVGMDLGMEIPPGYKQVFFSDLAKIHVELSTVQLPQIGTIASLNADGTCQQGPIPGLGGPFNTATEFFQAWSAKAKFGTTEEKLREASGPYAAEIIPSVSSFPESISRLADRLSVLDNGPFPLCHGDFGHNNVIVNDAYRILGVIDWETALAGPWEIFGDFPLTLSTAPPAMDAPWNYNEDGSPKAADLAQQFADQEDYVVAVTREEGEKAHRLSEALKDSKRQQLATGMRLFENGKVGWYGKLIDQFN
;
A
#
# COMPACT_ATOMS: atom_id res chain seq x y z
N MET A 1 -31.25 35.54 -31.50
CA MET A 1 -31.97 35.15 -32.73
C MET A 1 -30.88 34.83 -33.72
N GLU A 2 -30.60 33.62 -34.18
CA GLU A 2 -31.29 32.31 -34.24
C GLU A 2 -30.20 31.26 -33.91
N SER A 3 -30.36 30.41 -32.91
CA SER A 3 -30.89 29.04 -33.01
C SER A 3 -30.28 28.21 -34.15
N ASN A 4 -29.37 27.31 -33.80
CA ASN A 4 -29.36 25.97 -34.38
C ASN A 4 -29.04 24.94 -33.31
N GLN A 5 -30.06 24.13 -33.10
CA GLN A 5 -30.21 23.02 -32.18
C GLN A 5 -29.92 21.76 -33.00
N LEU A 6 -28.97 20.94 -32.59
CA LEU A 6 -28.90 19.54 -33.00
C LEU A 6 -28.58 18.72 -31.75
N ASP A 7 -29.59 17.96 -31.36
CA ASP A 7 -29.62 17.03 -30.26
C ASP A 7 -28.74 15.80 -30.52
N GLY A 8 -28.21 15.27 -29.42
CA GLY A 8 -28.24 13.84 -29.12
C GLY A 8 -27.21 12.94 -29.80
N GLU A 9 -26.20 12.54 -29.05
CA GLU A 9 -26.04 11.11 -28.73
C GLU A 9 -25.08 10.92 -27.54
N ALA A 10 -25.59 10.21 -26.53
CA ALA A 10 -24.89 9.84 -25.32
C ALA A 10 -23.88 8.72 -25.61
N VAL A 11 -22.61 8.90 -25.27
CA VAL A 11 -21.62 7.82 -25.31
C VAL A 11 -21.50 7.19 -23.92
N GLY A 12 -22.36 6.20 -23.74
CA GLY A 12 -22.11 4.88 -23.14
C GLY A 12 -20.98 4.71 -22.13
N SER A 13 -21.38 4.61 -20.87
CA SER A 13 -20.75 3.79 -19.83
C SER A 13 -20.52 2.36 -20.35
N ILE A 14 -19.26 1.95 -20.52
CA ILE A 14 -18.91 0.55 -20.83
C ILE A 14 -18.84 -0.22 -19.51
N THR A 15 -19.99 -0.74 -19.09
CA THR A 15 -20.08 -1.87 -18.15
C THR A 15 -20.42 -3.11 -18.97
N ASP A 16 -19.40 -3.80 -19.46
CA ASP A 16 -19.59 -5.08 -20.14
C ASP A 16 -19.59 -6.21 -19.10
N LYS A 17 -20.76 -6.44 -18.49
CA LYS A 17 -21.05 -7.67 -17.74
C LYS A 17 -21.55 -8.71 -18.74
N GLY A 18 -20.63 -9.56 -19.19
CA GLY A 18 -20.95 -10.78 -19.91
C GLY A 18 -21.86 -11.72 -19.08
N PRO A 19 -22.59 -12.63 -19.75
CA PRO A 19 -23.72 -13.34 -19.15
C PRO A 19 -23.28 -14.32 -18.06
N THR A 20 -24.00 -14.25 -16.95
CA THR A 20 -23.94 -15.16 -15.81
C THR A 20 -24.13 -16.62 -16.27
N PRO A 21 -23.18 -17.53 -16.01
CA PRO A 21 -23.43 -18.95 -16.18
C PRO A 21 -24.29 -19.44 -15.01
N THR A 22 -25.53 -19.83 -15.30
CA THR A 22 -26.38 -20.60 -14.39
C THR A 22 -25.68 -21.91 -14.03
N ARG A 23 -25.28 -22.07 -12.77
CA ARG A 23 -24.72 -23.33 -12.26
C ARG A 23 -25.77 -24.07 -11.43
N SER A 24 -26.11 -25.25 -11.93
CA SER A 24 -26.90 -26.30 -11.33
C SER A 24 -26.43 -26.67 -9.93
N SER A 25 -27.38 -26.93 -9.03
CA SER A 25 -27.19 -27.43 -7.66
C SER A 25 -26.26 -28.65 -7.61
N PRO A 26 -25.28 -28.72 -6.68
CA PRO A 26 -24.57 -29.96 -6.42
C PRO A 26 -25.45 -30.87 -5.58
N SER A 27 -25.74 -32.04 -6.15
CA SER A 27 -26.25 -33.22 -5.47
C SER A 27 -25.41 -33.58 -4.23
N SER A 28 -26.10 -33.98 -3.17
CA SER A 28 -25.56 -34.62 -1.96
C SER A 28 -24.49 -35.67 -2.28
N LEU A 29 -23.25 -35.42 -1.84
CA LEU A 29 -22.20 -36.43 -1.74
C LEU A 29 -21.79 -36.54 -0.27
N GLY A 30 -21.91 -37.76 0.25
CA GLY A 30 -21.91 -38.09 1.66
C GLY A 30 -20.60 -37.83 2.38
N HIS A 31 -20.73 -37.59 3.68
CA HIS A 31 -19.65 -37.61 4.65
C HIS A 31 -19.02 -39.00 4.73
N THR A 32 -17.72 -39.08 4.48
CA THR A 32 -16.87 -40.15 5.01
C THR A 32 -15.76 -39.51 5.82
N ASN A 33 -15.83 -39.68 7.15
CA ASN A 33 -14.70 -39.45 8.05
C ASN A 33 -13.57 -40.41 7.67
N GLY A 34 -12.46 -39.87 7.20
CA GLY A 34 -11.25 -40.64 6.92
C GLY A 34 -10.20 -40.35 7.99
N ASP A 35 -9.88 -41.36 8.78
CA ASP A 35 -8.76 -41.39 9.70
C ASP A 35 -7.44 -41.11 8.96
N LEU A 36 -6.62 -40.23 9.54
CA LEU A 36 -5.30 -39.84 9.02
C LEU A 36 -4.27 -40.95 9.29
N GLU A 37 -3.87 -41.66 8.24
CA GLU A 37 -2.61 -42.42 8.24
C GLU A 37 -1.41 -41.47 8.28
N SER A 38 -0.47 -41.78 9.17
CA SER A 38 0.82 -41.11 9.30
C SER A 38 1.67 -41.28 8.03
N GLY A 39 1.99 -40.18 7.33
CA GLY A 39 3.04 -40.23 6.29
C GLY A 39 2.95 -39.24 5.12
N LYS A 40 1.95 -38.38 5.02
CA LYS A 40 1.90 -37.34 3.97
C LYS A 40 1.52 -35.99 4.55
N THR A 41 2.51 -35.17 4.88
CA THR A 41 2.35 -33.88 5.57
C THR A 41 1.60 -32.79 4.79
N PHE A 42 1.07 -33.09 3.60
CA PHE A 42 0.29 -32.10 2.83
C PHE A 42 -0.64 -32.71 1.76
N ALA A 43 -1.01 -33.99 1.86
CA ALA A 43 -1.87 -34.61 0.86
C ALA A 43 -3.34 -34.21 1.07
N GLY A 44 -3.69 -32.96 0.76
CA GLY A 44 -5.05 -32.45 0.88
C GLY A 44 -5.19 -30.94 0.77
N TYR A 45 -4.08 -30.20 0.95
CA TYR A 45 -4.08 -28.74 0.88
C TYR A 45 -3.54 -28.28 -0.48
N GLN A 46 -4.27 -27.41 -1.16
CA GLN A 46 -3.92 -26.76 -2.40
C GLN A 46 -3.64 -25.28 -2.12
N TRP A 47 -2.37 -24.91 -1.91
CA TRP A 47 -2.02 -23.52 -2.20
C TRP A 47 -1.97 -23.39 -3.72
N THR A 48 -3.09 -23.02 -4.34
CA THR A 48 -3.25 -22.98 -5.80
C THR A 48 -2.16 -22.15 -6.48
N TYR A 49 -1.74 -21.04 -5.84
CA TYR A 49 -0.60 -20.25 -6.28
C TYR A 49 0.75 -20.92 -6.03
N PHE A 50 0.96 -21.60 -4.88
CA PHE A 50 2.18 -22.40 -4.66
C PHE A 50 2.41 -23.45 -5.72
N SER A 51 1.34 -24.16 -6.12
CA SER A 51 1.41 -25.14 -7.20
C SER A 51 1.82 -24.50 -8.53
N SER A 52 1.54 -23.21 -8.72
CA SER A 52 1.95 -22.42 -9.88
C SER A 52 3.35 -21.80 -9.79
N LEU A 53 3.95 -21.73 -8.59
CA LEU A 53 5.29 -21.17 -8.41
C LEU A 53 6.34 -22.02 -9.13
N GLN A 54 7.17 -21.37 -9.95
CA GLN A 54 8.35 -22.03 -10.52
C GLN A 54 9.39 -22.33 -9.43
N GLN A 55 10.25 -23.32 -9.68
CA GLN A 55 11.37 -23.59 -8.78
C GLN A 55 12.29 -22.37 -8.66
N GLY A 56 12.58 -21.97 -7.43
CA GLY A 56 13.38 -20.77 -7.16
C GLY A 56 13.23 -20.27 -5.72
N PRO A 57 13.89 -19.14 -5.38
CA PRO A 57 13.97 -18.65 -4.00
C PRO A 57 12.60 -18.41 -3.37
N LEU A 58 11.63 -17.90 -4.13
CA LEU A 58 10.27 -17.66 -3.65
C LEU A 58 9.55 -18.96 -3.27
N ARG A 59 9.68 -20.01 -4.10
CA ARG A 59 9.11 -21.34 -3.81
C ARG A 59 9.76 -21.99 -2.60
N SER A 60 11.09 -21.89 -2.45
CA SER A 60 11.79 -22.43 -1.28
C SER A 60 11.42 -21.71 0.02
N ARG A 61 11.21 -20.38 -0.03
CA ARG A 61 10.68 -19.62 1.12
C ARG A 61 9.26 -20.06 1.48
N ALA A 62 8.40 -20.22 0.47
CA ALA A 62 7.05 -20.74 0.64
C ALA A 62 7.02 -22.15 1.26
N GLU A 63 7.89 -23.06 0.79
CA GLU A 63 8.03 -24.42 1.36
C GLU A 63 8.45 -24.37 2.83
N SER A 64 9.44 -23.54 3.15
CA SER A 64 9.96 -23.39 4.50
C SER A 64 8.91 -22.80 5.45
N PHE A 65 8.16 -21.80 4.98
CA PHE A 65 7.03 -21.23 5.71
C PHE A 65 5.99 -22.31 6.02
N LEU A 66 5.46 -23.00 4.99
CA LEU A 66 4.44 -24.04 5.17
C LEU A 66 4.88 -25.17 6.11
N ALA A 67 6.16 -25.56 6.03
CA ALA A 67 6.73 -26.59 6.91
C ALA A 67 6.89 -26.12 8.36
N SER A 68 7.04 -24.81 8.60
CA SER A 68 7.23 -24.23 9.93
C SER A 68 5.93 -23.98 10.69
N VAL A 69 4.77 -23.98 10.01
CA VAL A 69 3.48 -23.66 10.64
C VAL A 69 2.94 -24.86 11.42
N ASP A 70 2.64 -24.64 12.71
CA ASP A 70 1.83 -25.57 13.51
C ASP A 70 0.34 -25.37 13.21
N TRP A 71 -0.15 -26.11 12.23
CA TRP A 71 -1.52 -26.04 11.75
C TRP A 71 -2.56 -26.46 12.81
N LEU A 72 -2.18 -27.35 13.74
CA LEU A 72 -3.08 -27.80 14.80
C LEU A 72 -3.24 -26.68 15.83
N ALA A 73 -2.12 -26.10 16.29
CA ALA A 73 -2.14 -24.96 17.19
C ALA A 73 -2.90 -23.76 16.58
N LEU A 74 -2.74 -23.52 15.28
CA LEU A 74 -3.49 -22.47 14.57
C LEU A 74 -5.01 -22.72 14.59
N ARG A 75 -5.45 -23.97 14.36
CA ARG A 75 -6.87 -24.34 14.43
C ARG A 75 -7.42 -24.22 15.84
N GLU A 76 -6.67 -24.69 16.84
CA GLU A 76 -7.04 -24.59 18.26
C GLU A 76 -7.18 -23.13 18.68
N TYR A 77 -6.23 -22.28 18.29
CA TYR A 77 -6.29 -20.84 18.54
C TYR A 77 -7.51 -20.19 17.86
N ALA A 78 -7.77 -20.52 16.59
CA ALA A 78 -8.93 -20.01 15.86
C ALA A 78 -10.25 -20.43 16.52
N ALA A 79 -10.36 -21.69 16.93
CA ALA A 79 -11.53 -22.21 17.62
C ALA A 79 -11.74 -21.53 18.99
N ALA A 80 -10.67 -21.36 19.77
CA ALA A 80 -10.71 -20.66 21.05
C ALA A 80 -11.19 -19.20 20.89
N THR A 81 -10.69 -18.51 19.87
CA THR A 81 -11.09 -17.13 19.54
C THR A 81 -12.57 -17.03 19.14
N ARG A 82 -13.13 -18.10 18.58
CA ARG A 82 -14.54 -18.20 18.16
C ARG A 82 -15.40 -18.97 19.17
N GLN A 83 -15.11 -18.85 20.46
CA GLN A 83 -15.91 -19.44 21.54
C GLN A 83 -16.10 -20.97 21.42
N GLY A 84 -15.09 -21.67 20.89
CA GLY A 84 -15.09 -23.12 20.75
C GLY A 84 -15.78 -23.64 19.49
N VAL A 85 -16.14 -22.78 18.54
CA VAL A 85 -16.60 -23.23 17.21
C VAL A 85 -15.46 -23.99 16.53
N ASP A 86 -15.71 -25.23 16.13
CA ASP A 86 -14.73 -26.04 15.41
C ASP A 86 -14.33 -25.33 14.10
N CYS A 87 -13.04 -25.06 13.98
CA CYS A 87 -12.46 -24.35 12.86
C CYS A 87 -11.66 -25.34 12.01
N SER A 88 -12.04 -25.46 10.74
CA SER A 88 -11.31 -26.25 9.75
C SER A 88 -10.47 -25.34 8.84
N LEU A 89 -9.28 -25.81 8.50
CA LEU A 89 -8.50 -25.21 7.42
C LEU A 89 -9.10 -25.70 6.10
N LEU A 90 -9.44 -24.75 5.22
CA LEU A 90 -9.85 -25.09 3.87
C LEU A 90 -8.65 -25.66 3.10
N PRO A 91 -8.88 -26.59 2.16
CA PRO A 91 -7.80 -27.18 1.36
C PRO A 91 -7.07 -26.08 0.59
N ASP A 92 -7.82 -25.12 0.10
CA ASP A 92 -7.35 -23.95 -0.59
C ASP A 92 -6.66 -23.01 0.45
N ILE A 93 -5.34 -22.82 0.31
CA ILE A 93 -4.58 -21.75 0.99
C ILE A 93 -4.19 -20.75 -0.10
N GLY A 94 -4.16 -19.46 0.16
CA GLY A 94 -3.69 -18.51 -0.85
C GLY A 94 -3.14 -17.25 -0.26
N LEU A 95 -2.57 -16.44 -1.13
CA LEU A 95 -1.95 -15.15 -0.84
C LEU A 95 -3.01 -14.12 -0.43
N GLY A 96 -3.65 -14.27 0.74
CA GLY A 96 -4.62 -13.30 1.28
C GLY A 96 -5.87 -13.00 0.41
N TYR A 97 -5.91 -13.44 -0.85
CA TYR A 97 -6.77 -12.95 -1.91
C TYR A 97 -8.16 -13.57 -1.87
N ASN A 98 -8.31 -14.74 -1.22
CA ASN A 98 -9.50 -15.60 -1.39
C ASN A 98 -10.02 -16.28 -0.10
N TYR A 99 -9.51 -16.00 1.10
CA TYR A 99 -9.76 -16.91 2.27
C TYR A 99 -10.44 -16.34 3.50
N THR A 100 -10.68 -15.05 3.55
CA THR A 100 -11.60 -14.48 4.53
C THR A 100 -12.70 -13.82 3.73
N TYR A 101 -13.77 -14.55 3.42
CA TYR A 101 -15.01 -13.88 3.01
C TYR A 101 -15.46 -13.01 4.20
N GLY A 102 -15.29 -11.70 4.07
CA GLY A 102 -15.86 -10.70 4.98
C GLY A 102 -14.96 -10.16 6.08
N ASN A 103 -13.61 -10.28 6.02
CA ASN A 103 -12.73 -9.74 7.08
C ASN A 103 -11.37 -9.17 6.62
N VAL A 104 -11.05 -9.14 5.32
CA VAL A 104 -9.88 -8.40 4.79
C VAL A 104 -10.35 -7.14 4.10
N GLY A 105 -9.59 -6.04 4.20
CA GLY A 105 -10.05 -4.77 3.60
C GLY A 105 -10.20 -4.80 2.08
N MET A 106 -9.67 -5.80 1.36
CA MET A 106 -9.99 -6.03 -0.06
C MET A 106 -11.47 -6.40 -0.30
N ASP A 107 -12.15 -7.01 0.68
CA ASP A 107 -13.59 -7.31 0.60
C ASP A 107 -14.46 -6.06 0.63
N LEU A 108 -13.88 -4.91 1.00
CA LEU A 108 -14.56 -3.62 1.04
C LEU A 108 -14.75 -3.02 -0.36
N GLY A 109 -14.45 -3.76 -1.43
CA GLY A 109 -14.49 -3.22 -2.79
C GLY A 109 -13.51 -2.05 -2.98
N MET A 110 -12.42 -2.06 -2.21
CA MET A 110 -11.45 -0.97 -2.06
C MET A 110 -11.97 0.30 -1.37
N GLU A 111 -13.17 0.27 -0.76
CA GLU A 111 -13.79 1.45 -0.13
C GLU A 111 -14.29 1.18 1.30
N ILE A 112 -13.84 1.97 2.26
CA ILE A 112 -14.34 1.89 3.64
C ILE A 112 -15.73 2.53 3.73
N PRO A 113 -16.76 1.84 4.25
CA PRO A 113 -18.08 2.42 4.35
C PRO A 113 -18.06 3.70 5.22
N PRO A 114 -18.77 4.77 4.83
CA PRO A 114 -18.65 6.07 5.48
C PRO A 114 -18.84 6.07 7.00
N GLY A 115 -19.76 5.25 7.52
CA GLY A 115 -20.03 5.15 8.96
C GLY A 115 -18.90 4.54 9.79
N TYR A 116 -17.92 3.89 9.16
CA TYR A 116 -16.80 3.23 9.83
C TYR A 116 -15.45 3.93 9.61
N LYS A 117 -15.37 4.92 8.71
CA LYS A 117 -14.12 5.63 8.37
C LYS A 117 -13.37 6.13 9.60
N GLN A 118 -14.06 6.83 10.51
CA GLN A 118 -13.42 7.40 11.70
C GLN A 118 -12.79 6.35 12.61
N VAL A 119 -13.52 5.25 12.86
CA VAL A 119 -13.03 4.13 13.68
C VAL A 119 -11.84 3.47 13.02
N PHE A 120 -11.94 3.20 11.73
CA PHE A 120 -10.89 2.55 10.95
C PHE A 120 -9.62 3.41 10.89
N PHE A 121 -9.75 4.70 10.56
CA PHE A 121 -8.61 5.64 10.49
C PHE A 121 -7.95 5.83 11.86
N SER A 122 -8.71 5.83 12.95
CA SER A 122 -8.15 5.89 14.30
C SER A 122 -7.29 4.66 14.62
N ASP A 123 -7.76 3.46 14.28
CA ASP A 123 -6.99 2.23 14.50
C ASP A 123 -5.75 2.18 13.59
N LEU A 124 -5.87 2.65 12.34
CA LEU A 124 -4.77 2.70 11.39
C LEU A 124 -3.70 3.73 11.82
N ALA A 125 -4.12 4.88 12.37
CA ALA A 125 -3.23 5.88 12.94
C ALA A 125 -2.44 5.33 14.12
N LYS A 126 -3.09 4.57 15.02
CA LYS A 126 -2.42 3.91 16.14
C LYS A 126 -1.31 2.98 15.65
N ILE A 127 -1.58 2.13 14.66
CA ILE A 127 -0.59 1.22 14.08
C ILE A 127 0.56 2.00 13.43
N HIS A 128 0.24 3.08 12.70
CA HIS A 128 1.26 3.91 12.06
C HIS A 128 2.19 4.57 13.10
N VAL A 129 1.64 5.05 14.22
CA VAL A 129 2.42 5.55 15.35
C VAL A 129 3.25 4.44 15.98
N GLU A 130 2.72 3.23 16.18
CA GLU A 130 3.49 2.09 16.71
C GLU A 130 4.68 1.75 15.80
N LEU A 131 4.48 1.72 14.48
CA LEU A 131 5.55 1.48 13.50
C LEU A 131 6.66 2.54 13.57
N SER A 132 6.29 3.80 13.84
CA SER A 132 7.24 4.91 13.96
C SER A 132 8.23 4.73 15.12
N THR A 133 7.87 3.89 16.11
CA THR A 133 8.72 3.58 17.28
C THR A 133 9.72 2.47 16.99
N VAL A 134 9.52 1.69 15.93
CA VAL A 134 10.45 0.65 15.50
C VAL A 134 11.49 1.29 14.58
N GLN A 135 12.61 1.69 15.17
CA GLN A 135 13.64 2.48 14.49
C GLN A 135 14.94 1.71 14.32
N LEU A 136 15.51 1.79 13.13
CA LEU A 136 16.69 1.06 12.70
C LEU A 136 17.81 2.02 12.27
N PRO A 137 19.09 1.64 12.42
CA PRO A 137 20.23 2.54 12.19
C PRO A 137 20.47 2.87 10.72
N GLN A 138 20.01 2.04 9.79
CA GLN A 138 20.22 2.23 8.35
C GLN A 138 18.88 2.18 7.59
N ILE A 139 18.88 2.57 6.33
CA ILE A 139 17.76 2.38 5.40
C ILE A 139 18.00 1.10 4.62
N GLY A 140 17.06 0.16 4.67
CA GLY A 140 17.29 -1.18 4.12
C GLY A 140 16.22 -2.20 4.51
N THR A 141 16.27 -3.37 3.87
CA THR A 141 15.43 -4.52 4.24
C THR A 141 15.90 -5.14 5.54
N ILE A 142 15.01 -5.81 6.26
CA ILE A 142 15.38 -6.65 7.40
C ILE A 142 15.79 -8.03 6.86
N ALA A 143 17.09 -8.32 6.84
CA ALA A 143 17.62 -9.55 6.27
C ALA A 143 17.55 -10.74 7.25
N SER A 144 17.81 -10.48 8.54
CA SER A 144 17.80 -11.48 9.60
C SER A 144 17.74 -10.82 10.98
N LEU A 145 17.57 -11.63 12.03
CA LEU A 145 17.76 -11.24 13.41
C LEU A 145 19.06 -11.85 13.94
N ASN A 146 19.84 -11.04 14.63
CA ASN A 146 21.01 -11.48 15.39
C ASN A 146 20.56 -12.21 16.66
N ALA A 147 21.47 -12.98 17.27
CA ALA A 147 21.20 -13.74 18.49
C ALA A 147 20.84 -12.85 19.70
N ASP A 148 21.25 -11.58 19.68
CA ASP A 148 20.92 -10.56 20.69
C ASP A 148 19.58 -9.85 20.42
N GLY A 149 18.85 -10.24 19.36
CA GLY A 149 17.58 -9.66 18.96
C GLY A 149 17.70 -8.42 18.08
N THR A 150 18.90 -7.94 17.77
CA THR A 150 19.08 -6.81 16.84
C THR A 150 18.84 -7.22 15.39
N CYS A 151 18.32 -6.31 14.56
CA CYS A 151 18.08 -6.57 13.15
C CYS A 151 19.37 -6.40 12.33
N GLN A 152 19.68 -7.37 11.47
CA GLN A 152 20.67 -7.19 10.42
C GLN A 152 19.99 -6.60 9.19
N GLN A 153 20.42 -5.41 8.77
CA GLN A 153 19.85 -4.72 7.62
C GLN A 153 20.61 -5.05 6.33
N GLY A 154 19.85 -5.22 5.25
CA GLY A 154 20.35 -5.59 3.93
C GLY A 154 19.92 -4.61 2.83
N PRO A 155 20.40 -4.84 1.60
CA PRO A 155 20.02 -4.02 0.46
C PRO A 155 18.51 -4.13 0.17
N ILE A 156 17.96 -3.05 -0.38
CA ILE A 156 16.62 -3.01 -0.98
C ILE A 156 16.72 -3.61 -2.39
N PRO A 157 15.93 -4.65 -2.73
CA PRO A 157 15.92 -5.23 -4.07
C PRO A 157 15.71 -4.18 -5.16
N GLY A 158 16.51 -4.24 -6.23
CA GLY A 158 16.52 -3.24 -7.29
C GLY A 158 17.26 -1.95 -6.93
N LEU A 159 17.12 -1.44 -5.70
CA LEU A 159 17.64 -0.12 -5.29
C LEU A 159 19.07 -0.14 -4.71
N GLY A 160 19.46 -1.15 -3.93
CA GLY A 160 20.79 -1.25 -3.29
C GLY A 160 20.79 -0.94 -1.79
N GLY A 161 21.93 -0.58 -1.22
CA GLY A 161 22.09 -0.32 0.23
C GLY A 161 22.67 -1.52 1.01
N PRO A 162 22.46 -1.60 2.34
CA PRO A 162 21.73 -0.62 3.16
C PRO A 162 22.43 0.75 3.16
N PHE A 163 21.67 1.83 3.35
CA PHE A 163 22.17 3.20 3.33
C PHE A 163 22.29 3.77 4.74
N ASN A 164 23.34 4.55 5.00
CA ASN A 164 23.53 5.20 6.29
C ASN A 164 22.74 6.51 6.38
N THR A 165 22.42 7.12 5.24
CA THR A 165 21.70 8.39 5.20
C THR A 165 20.52 8.39 4.23
N ALA A 166 19.55 9.26 4.50
CA ALA A 166 18.44 9.50 3.58
C ALA A 166 18.93 10.10 2.25
N THR A 167 19.98 10.93 2.29
CA THR A 167 20.65 11.48 1.10
C THR A 167 21.15 10.36 0.19
N GLU A 168 21.84 9.35 0.73
CA GLU A 168 22.30 8.19 -0.03
C GLU A 168 21.12 7.42 -0.65
N PHE A 169 20.01 7.27 0.09
CA PHE A 169 18.79 6.64 -0.43
C PHE A 169 18.18 7.43 -1.60
N PHE A 170 18.02 8.75 -1.49
CA PHE A 170 17.45 9.58 -2.57
C PHE A 170 18.36 9.60 -3.80
N GLN A 171 19.69 9.63 -3.62
CA GLN A 171 20.64 9.49 -4.71
C GLN A 171 20.50 8.13 -5.40
N ALA A 172 20.43 7.04 -4.64
CA ALA A 172 20.22 5.70 -5.19
C ALA A 172 18.88 5.58 -5.94
N TRP A 173 17.81 6.17 -5.40
CA TRP A 173 16.50 6.22 -6.05
C TRP A 173 16.58 6.98 -7.37
N SER A 174 17.17 8.18 -7.36
CA SER A 174 17.31 9.00 -8.58
C SER A 174 18.07 8.30 -9.71
N ALA A 175 19.06 7.48 -9.37
CA ALA A 175 19.89 6.77 -10.34
C ALA A 175 19.17 5.55 -10.96
N LYS A 176 18.12 5.05 -10.33
CA LYS A 176 17.49 3.77 -10.69
C LYS A 176 16.01 3.86 -11.02
N ALA A 177 15.34 4.91 -10.55
CA ALA A 177 13.93 5.14 -10.79
C ALA A 177 13.64 5.17 -12.28
N LYS A 178 12.58 4.48 -12.67
CA LYS A 178 12.05 4.49 -14.03
C LYS A 178 10.57 4.81 -13.95
N PHE A 179 10.10 5.61 -14.89
CA PHE A 179 8.68 5.88 -14.99
C PHE A 179 7.93 4.59 -15.33
N GLY A 180 6.83 4.30 -14.63
CA GLY A 180 6.13 3.01 -14.71
C GLY A 180 5.41 2.69 -16.02
N THR A 181 5.51 3.56 -17.04
CA THR A 181 4.88 3.35 -18.35
C THR A 181 5.78 3.83 -19.48
N THR A 182 5.44 3.47 -20.72
CA THR A 182 6.23 3.83 -21.91
C THR A 182 5.99 5.28 -22.31
N GLU A 183 6.93 5.86 -23.07
CA GLU A 183 6.80 7.24 -23.55
C GLU A 183 5.57 7.42 -24.46
N GLU A 184 5.23 6.41 -25.27
CA GLU A 184 4.05 6.45 -26.15
C GLU A 184 2.76 6.56 -25.32
N LYS A 185 2.61 5.72 -24.29
CA LYS A 185 1.45 5.76 -23.39
C LYS A 185 1.40 7.05 -22.58
N LEU A 186 2.55 7.54 -22.11
CA LEU A 186 2.65 8.83 -21.43
C LEU A 186 2.18 9.96 -22.35
N ARG A 187 2.65 9.99 -23.59
CA ARG A 187 2.29 11.01 -24.58
C ARG A 187 0.81 10.99 -24.91
N GLU A 188 0.24 9.80 -25.13
CA GLU A 188 -1.20 9.62 -25.36
C GLU A 188 -2.02 10.14 -24.18
N ALA A 189 -1.71 9.68 -22.95
CA ALA A 189 -2.43 10.07 -21.74
C ALA A 189 -2.25 11.54 -21.36
N SER A 190 -1.15 12.19 -21.78
CA SER A 190 -0.91 13.62 -21.56
C SER A 190 -1.71 14.52 -22.49
N GLY A 191 -2.16 14.00 -23.64
CA GLY A 191 -2.95 14.73 -24.63
C GLY A 191 -2.34 16.10 -25.00
N PRO A 192 -3.09 17.21 -24.93
CA PRO A 192 -2.60 18.53 -25.31
C PRO A 192 -1.49 19.07 -24.39
N TYR A 193 -1.31 18.50 -23.20
CA TYR A 193 -0.31 18.93 -22.21
C TYR A 193 1.02 18.17 -22.31
N ALA A 194 1.17 17.29 -23.31
CA ALA A 194 2.37 16.46 -23.49
C ALA A 194 3.68 17.26 -23.54
N ALA A 195 3.66 18.47 -24.12
CA ALA A 195 4.83 19.34 -24.21
C ALA A 195 5.35 19.84 -22.85
N GLU A 196 4.49 19.87 -21.83
CA GLU A 196 4.85 20.26 -20.46
C GLU A 196 5.10 19.04 -19.57
N ILE A 197 4.24 18.03 -19.67
CA ILE A 197 4.27 16.85 -18.79
C ILE A 197 5.48 15.96 -19.08
N ILE A 198 5.80 15.71 -20.36
CA ILE A 198 6.90 14.79 -20.70
C ILE A 198 8.24 15.31 -20.16
N PRO A 199 8.65 16.57 -20.40
CA PRO A 199 9.88 17.10 -19.80
C PRO A 199 9.85 17.05 -18.28
N SER A 200 8.72 17.39 -17.67
CA SER A 200 8.52 17.35 -16.21
C SER A 200 8.74 15.95 -15.61
N VAL A 201 8.22 14.89 -16.26
CA VAL A 201 8.47 13.49 -15.88
C VAL A 201 9.96 13.15 -16.08
N SER A 202 10.52 13.48 -17.25
CA SER A 202 11.91 13.13 -17.58
C SER A 202 12.94 13.76 -16.63
N SER A 203 12.73 15.01 -16.19
CA SER A 203 13.67 15.72 -15.31
C SER A 203 13.52 15.38 -13.82
N PHE A 204 12.50 14.62 -13.44
CA PHE A 204 12.17 14.40 -12.03
C PHE A 204 13.27 13.64 -11.27
N PRO A 205 13.81 12.49 -11.75
CA PRO A 205 14.89 11.81 -11.05
C PRO A 205 16.15 12.68 -10.89
N GLU A 206 16.57 13.39 -11.94
CA GLU A 206 17.74 14.29 -11.88
C GLU A 206 17.53 15.41 -10.84
N SER A 207 16.31 15.93 -10.75
CA SER A 207 15.96 16.95 -9.75
C SER A 207 16.02 16.42 -8.32
N ILE A 208 15.56 15.19 -8.08
CA ILE A 208 15.71 14.50 -6.78
C ILE A 208 17.20 14.33 -6.44
N SER A 209 18.00 13.90 -7.41
CA SER A 209 19.45 13.72 -7.24
C SER A 209 20.14 15.02 -6.79
N ARG A 210 19.82 16.13 -7.46
CA ARG A 210 20.37 17.46 -7.18
C ARG A 210 19.99 17.99 -5.79
N LEU A 211 18.82 17.63 -5.29
CA LEU A 211 18.29 18.12 -4.02
C LEU A 211 18.50 17.15 -2.84
N ALA A 212 19.09 15.98 -3.09
CA ALA A 212 19.09 14.86 -2.14
C ALA A 212 19.57 15.22 -0.72
N ASP A 213 20.57 16.10 -0.62
CA ASP A 213 21.15 16.60 0.65
C ASP A 213 20.23 17.52 1.46
N ARG A 214 19.12 17.97 0.87
CA ARG A 214 18.15 18.90 1.47
C ARG A 214 16.74 18.31 1.58
N LEU A 215 16.51 17.14 0.98
CA LEU A 215 15.20 16.49 1.00
C LEU A 215 14.87 15.98 2.40
N SER A 216 15.84 15.46 3.15
CA SER A 216 15.56 14.89 4.47
C SER A 216 15.64 15.91 5.61
N VAL A 217 14.71 15.83 6.56
CA VAL A 217 14.80 16.53 7.85
C VAL A 217 15.64 15.76 8.87
N LEU A 218 15.82 14.45 8.67
CA LEU A 218 16.57 13.58 9.57
C LEU A 218 17.47 12.63 8.78
N ASP A 219 18.50 13.23 8.17
CA ASP A 219 19.36 12.54 7.21
C ASP A 219 20.10 11.33 7.79
N ASN A 220 20.50 11.38 9.06
CA ASN A 220 21.30 10.34 9.73
C ASN A 220 20.46 9.37 10.59
N GLY A 221 19.13 9.41 10.43
CA GLY A 221 18.21 8.54 11.16
C GLY A 221 18.12 8.84 12.67
N PRO A 222 17.66 7.87 13.48
CA PRO A 222 17.30 6.51 13.07
C PRO A 222 16.01 6.48 12.23
N PHE A 223 15.82 5.39 11.48
CA PHE A 223 14.83 5.25 10.41
C PHE A 223 13.68 4.33 10.81
N PRO A 224 12.41 4.76 10.67
CA PRO A 224 11.25 3.95 11.04
C PRO A 224 11.04 2.75 10.10
N LEU A 225 10.39 1.71 10.61
CA LEU A 225 9.96 0.55 9.83
C LEU A 225 8.73 0.89 9.00
N CYS A 226 8.90 0.89 7.68
CA CYS A 226 7.84 1.01 6.69
C CYS A 226 7.27 -0.38 6.36
N HIS A 227 5.93 -0.47 6.23
CA HIS A 227 5.26 -1.67 5.71
C HIS A 227 5.54 -1.91 4.21
N GLY A 228 5.68 -0.83 3.43
CA GLY A 228 5.88 -0.84 1.98
C GLY A 228 4.58 -0.80 1.17
N ASP A 229 3.50 -1.40 1.69
CA ASP A 229 2.15 -1.35 1.08
C ASP A 229 1.06 -1.09 2.14
N PHE A 230 1.21 -0.02 2.93
CA PHE A 230 0.34 0.24 4.07
C PHE A 230 -1.02 0.79 3.63
N GLY A 231 -2.07 -0.02 3.67
CA GLY A 231 -3.40 0.35 3.24
C GLY A 231 -4.46 -0.65 3.68
N HIS A 232 -5.72 -0.33 3.41
CA HIS A 232 -6.86 -1.17 3.80
C HIS A 232 -6.78 -2.56 3.18
N ASN A 233 -6.20 -2.70 1.99
CA ASN A 233 -5.95 -3.99 1.34
C ASN A 233 -5.12 -4.97 2.18
N ASN A 234 -4.29 -4.46 3.09
CA ASN A 234 -3.36 -5.24 3.92
C ASN A 234 -3.71 -5.21 5.42
N VAL A 235 -4.95 -4.88 5.77
CA VAL A 235 -5.43 -4.99 7.15
C VAL A 235 -6.61 -5.95 7.26
N ILE A 236 -6.66 -6.63 8.41
CA ILE A 236 -7.76 -7.50 8.81
C ILE A 236 -8.62 -6.73 9.82
N VAL A 237 -9.93 -6.75 9.63
CA VAL A 237 -10.88 -6.08 10.54
C VAL A 237 -11.90 -7.06 11.11
N ASN A 238 -12.57 -6.67 12.20
CA ASN A 238 -13.77 -7.35 12.69
C ASN A 238 -15.06 -6.67 12.17
N ASP A 239 -16.23 -7.21 12.54
CA ASP A 239 -17.56 -6.69 12.17
C ASP A 239 -17.80 -5.21 12.57
N ALA A 240 -17.03 -4.69 13.53
CA ALA A 240 -17.09 -3.30 13.96
C ALA A 240 -16.04 -2.42 13.27
N TYR A 241 -15.39 -2.92 12.20
CA TYR A 241 -14.32 -2.27 11.45
C TYR A 241 -13.09 -1.89 12.29
N ARG A 242 -12.90 -2.59 13.42
CA ARG A 242 -11.68 -2.47 14.22
C ARG A 242 -10.58 -3.32 13.63
N ILE A 243 -9.37 -2.78 13.55
CA ILE A 243 -8.22 -3.49 12.97
C ILE A 243 -7.73 -4.55 13.95
N LEU A 244 -7.67 -5.80 13.48
CA LEU A 244 -7.17 -6.97 14.21
C LEU A 244 -5.69 -7.25 13.91
N GLY A 245 -5.21 -6.84 12.73
CA GLY A 245 -3.82 -7.05 12.34
C GLY A 245 -3.48 -6.49 10.97
N VAL A 246 -2.18 -6.38 10.72
CA VAL A 246 -1.59 -5.97 9.43
C VAL A 246 -0.84 -7.16 8.85
N ILE A 247 -1.05 -7.43 7.58
CA ILE A 247 -0.48 -8.56 6.84
C ILE A 247 0.33 -8.08 5.64
N ASP A 248 1.02 -9.00 4.97
CA ASP A 248 1.74 -8.74 3.71
C ASP A 248 2.96 -7.81 3.83
N TRP A 249 3.88 -8.19 4.72
CA TRP A 249 5.10 -7.46 5.03
C TRP A 249 6.25 -7.69 4.03
N GLU A 250 5.98 -8.21 2.83
CA GLU A 250 7.04 -8.64 1.90
C GLU A 250 7.88 -7.48 1.34
N THR A 251 7.33 -6.26 1.34
CA THR A 251 7.98 -5.02 0.91
C THR A 251 8.50 -4.17 2.08
N ALA A 252 8.47 -4.72 3.31
CA ALA A 252 8.86 -3.98 4.50
C ALA A 252 10.36 -3.64 4.53
N LEU A 253 10.66 -2.41 4.95
CA LEU A 253 12.02 -1.87 5.04
C LEU A 253 12.09 -0.75 6.08
N ALA A 254 13.29 -0.46 6.59
CA ALA A 254 13.55 0.81 7.26
C ALA A 254 13.72 1.91 6.21
N GLY A 255 12.99 3.01 6.31
CA GLY A 255 12.97 4.07 5.29
C GLY A 255 13.18 5.48 5.85
N PRO A 256 13.49 6.48 5.00
CA PRO A 256 13.51 7.89 5.42
C PRO A 256 12.17 8.31 6.03
N TRP A 257 12.20 9.27 6.96
CA TRP A 257 10.97 9.83 7.55
C TRP A 257 10.05 10.46 6.52
N GLU A 258 10.59 10.94 5.40
CA GLU A 258 9.81 11.48 4.29
C GLU A 258 8.98 10.40 3.58
N ILE A 259 9.52 9.18 3.45
CA ILE A 259 8.80 8.05 2.84
C ILE A 259 7.81 7.45 3.85
N PHE A 260 8.21 7.35 5.11
CA PHE A 260 7.35 6.87 6.19
C PHE A 260 6.17 7.81 6.47
N GLY A 261 6.41 9.12 6.38
CA GLY A 261 5.39 10.17 6.58
C GLY A 261 4.45 10.37 5.40
N ASP A 262 4.35 9.42 4.45
CA ASP A 262 3.27 9.43 3.45
C ASP A 262 1.96 8.92 4.07
N PHE A 263 0.83 9.31 3.50
CA PHE A 263 -0.46 8.79 3.96
C PHE A 263 -0.58 7.30 3.62
N PRO A 264 -1.27 6.50 4.46
CA PRO A 264 -1.66 5.15 4.09
C PRO A 264 -2.38 5.17 2.73
N LEU A 265 -2.22 4.13 1.92
CA LEU A 265 -2.75 4.08 0.54
C LEU A 265 -4.26 4.27 0.47
N THR A 266 -4.98 3.92 1.53
CA THR A 266 -6.39 4.21 1.74
C THR A 266 -6.75 5.69 1.65
N LEU A 267 -5.83 6.56 2.05
CA LEU A 267 -5.94 8.02 2.12
C LEU A 267 -5.08 8.70 1.04
N SER A 268 -4.50 7.94 0.12
CA SER A 268 -3.60 8.48 -0.91
C SER A 268 -4.39 9.30 -1.92
N THR A 269 -3.98 10.56 -2.11
CA THR A 269 -4.46 11.44 -3.19
C THR A 269 -3.31 11.82 -4.11
N ALA A 270 -3.61 12.22 -5.35
CA ALA A 270 -2.59 12.84 -6.18
C ALA A 270 -2.27 14.24 -5.61
N PRO A 271 -0.98 14.60 -5.42
CA PRO A 271 -0.64 15.94 -4.98
C PRO A 271 -1.25 17.01 -5.91
N PRO A 272 -1.95 18.03 -5.37
CA PRO A 272 -2.62 19.05 -6.20
C PRO A 272 -1.69 19.72 -7.21
N ALA A 273 -0.42 19.92 -6.83
CA ALA A 273 0.58 20.53 -7.69
C ALA A 273 0.88 19.72 -8.96
N MET A 274 0.78 18.38 -8.90
CA MET A 274 1.04 17.51 -10.06
C MET A 274 -0.22 17.07 -10.80
N ASP A 275 -1.40 17.24 -10.20
CA ASP A 275 -2.68 16.81 -10.75
C ASP A 275 -3.24 17.79 -11.80
N ALA A 276 -4.33 17.41 -12.45
CA ALA A 276 -5.01 18.22 -13.44
C ALA A 276 -5.58 19.53 -12.83
N PRO A 277 -5.17 20.72 -13.33
CA PRO A 277 -5.62 22.00 -12.75
C PRO A 277 -7.13 22.21 -12.75
N TRP A 278 -7.85 21.60 -13.71
CA TRP A 278 -9.30 21.74 -13.80
C TRP A 278 -10.07 21.00 -12.68
N ASN A 279 -9.41 20.12 -11.93
CA ASN A 279 -10.00 19.48 -10.74
C ASN A 279 -10.16 20.45 -9.56
N TYR A 280 -9.52 21.63 -9.61
CA TYR A 280 -9.46 22.59 -8.52
C TYR A 280 -10.07 23.95 -8.92
N ASN A 281 -10.56 24.67 -7.92
CA ASN A 281 -11.01 26.06 -8.03
C ASN A 281 -9.80 27.02 -8.04
N GLU A 282 -10.04 28.30 -8.30
CA GLU A 282 -8.98 29.33 -8.33
C GLU A 282 -8.26 29.48 -6.99
N ASP A 283 -8.93 29.18 -5.88
CA ASP A 283 -8.36 29.18 -4.52
C ASP A 283 -7.60 27.88 -4.18
N GLY A 284 -7.51 26.93 -5.12
CA GLY A 284 -6.88 25.62 -4.92
C GLY A 284 -7.77 24.58 -4.25
N SER A 285 -9.01 24.92 -3.87
CA SER A 285 -9.93 23.94 -3.30
C SER A 285 -10.41 22.93 -4.35
N PRO A 286 -10.62 21.66 -3.98
CA PRO A 286 -11.13 20.64 -4.90
C PRO A 286 -12.57 20.95 -5.33
N LYS A 287 -12.88 20.75 -6.62
CA LYS A 287 -14.25 20.92 -7.15
C LYS A 287 -15.17 19.75 -6.85
N ALA A 288 -14.61 18.55 -6.89
CA ALA A 288 -15.37 17.32 -6.71
C ALA A 288 -15.51 17.01 -5.21
N ALA A 289 -16.73 16.66 -4.78
CA ALA A 289 -17.05 16.48 -3.36
C ALA A 289 -16.31 15.27 -2.74
N ASP A 290 -16.05 14.23 -3.54
CA ASP A 290 -15.25 13.08 -3.16
C ASP A 290 -13.79 13.45 -2.89
N LEU A 291 -13.17 14.25 -3.78
CA LEU A 291 -11.81 14.75 -3.58
C LEU A 291 -11.73 15.69 -2.36
N ALA A 292 -12.75 16.54 -2.15
CA ALA A 292 -12.87 17.36 -0.95
C ALA A 292 -12.93 16.50 0.32
N GLN A 293 -13.71 15.42 0.29
CA GLN A 293 -13.80 14.48 1.40
C GLN A 293 -12.47 13.74 1.64
N GLN A 294 -11.71 13.40 0.60
CA GLN A 294 -10.40 12.76 0.77
C GLN A 294 -9.40 13.67 1.49
N PHE A 295 -9.37 14.97 1.17
CA PHE A 295 -8.52 15.92 1.90
C PHE A 295 -8.97 16.11 3.35
N ALA A 296 -10.29 16.16 3.60
CA ALA A 296 -10.82 16.18 4.97
C ALA A 296 -10.45 14.90 5.74
N ASP A 297 -10.52 13.73 5.10
CA ASP A 297 -10.12 12.45 5.69
C ASP A 297 -8.60 12.44 6.04
N GLN A 298 -7.75 13.06 5.22
CA GLN A 298 -6.31 13.24 5.51
C GLN A 298 -6.09 14.14 6.73
N GLU A 299 -6.81 15.26 6.83
CA GLU A 299 -6.73 16.17 8.00
C GLU A 299 -7.17 15.45 9.29
N ASP A 300 -8.30 14.74 9.24
CA ASP A 300 -8.79 13.92 10.36
C ASP A 300 -7.79 12.83 10.76
N TYR A 301 -7.12 12.21 9.79
CA TYR A 301 -6.07 11.22 10.04
C TYR A 301 -4.86 11.84 10.76
N VAL A 302 -4.42 13.03 10.36
CA VAL A 302 -3.34 13.76 11.04
C VAL A 302 -3.72 14.09 12.49
N VAL A 303 -4.98 14.46 12.74
CA VAL A 303 -5.51 14.66 14.10
C VAL A 303 -5.46 13.37 14.90
N ALA A 304 -5.89 12.25 14.30
CA ALA A 304 -5.83 10.93 14.95
C ALA A 304 -4.39 10.53 15.30
N VAL A 305 -3.44 10.67 14.37
CA VAL A 305 -2.01 10.43 14.62
C VAL A 305 -1.49 11.30 15.76
N THR A 306 -1.79 12.60 15.73
CA THR A 306 -1.35 13.55 16.78
C THR A 306 -1.86 13.11 18.16
N ARG A 307 -3.10 12.60 18.24
CA ARG A 307 -3.67 12.07 19.48
C ARG A 307 -2.96 10.82 19.97
N GLU A 308 -2.65 9.88 19.07
CA GLU A 308 -1.99 8.62 19.41
C GLU A 308 -0.51 8.81 19.79
N GLU A 309 0.18 9.80 19.21
CA GLU A 309 1.53 10.19 19.64
C GLU A 309 1.55 10.70 21.10
N GLY A 310 0.46 11.35 21.55
CA GLY A 310 0.34 11.85 22.92
C GLY A 310 1.41 12.89 23.25
N GLU A 311 2.07 12.78 24.41
CA GLU A 311 3.17 13.69 24.81
C GLU A 311 4.54 13.26 24.25
N LYS A 312 4.60 12.23 23.39
CA LYS A 312 5.86 11.76 22.80
C LYS A 312 6.31 12.70 21.68
N ALA A 313 7.55 12.53 21.22
CA ALA A 313 8.07 13.30 20.08
C ALA A 313 7.18 13.11 18.85
N HIS A 314 6.57 14.21 18.37
CA HIS A 314 5.56 14.27 17.31
C HIS A 314 6.11 14.07 15.90
N ARG A 315 6.94 13.04 15.68
CA ARG A 315 7.67 12.92 14.41
C ARG A 315 6.79 12.53 13.23
N LEU A 316 5.81 11.64 13.43
CA LEU A 316 4.94 11.21 12.33
C LEU A 316 3.91 12.29 12.00
N SER A 317 3.29 12.93 12.99
CA SER A 317 2.35 14.02 12.70
C SER A 317 3.05 15.24 12.09
N GLU A 318 4.30 15.56 12.48
CA GLU A 318 5.10 16.59 11.81
C GLU A 318 5.41 16.22 10.36
N ALA A 319 5.82 14.97 10.10
CA ALA A 319 6.11 14.50 8.75
C ALA A 319 4.87 14.55 7.83
N LEU A 320 3.70 14.13 8.32
CA LEU A 320 2.44 14.19 7.57
C LEU A 320 1.97 15.63 7.32
N LYS A 321 2.30 16.58 8.21
CA LYS A 321 1.95 18.01 8.07
C LYS A 321 2.91 18.76 7.14
N ASP A 322 4.13 18.27 6.91
CA ASP A 322 5.04 18.82 5.92
C ASP A 322 4.56 18.43 4.51
N SER A 323 3.56 19.15 4.02
CA SER A 323 2.91 18.88 2.73
C SER A 323 3.91 18.79 1.57
N LYS A 324 5.00 19.55 1.64
CA LYS A 324 6.02 19.58 0.60
C LYS A 324 6.80 18.26 0.54
N ARG A 325 7.23 17.72 1.68
CA ARG A 325 7.95 16.44 1.74
C ARG A 325 7.01 15.25 1.60
N GLN A 326 5.85 15.31 2.23
CA GLN A 326 4.81 14.29 2.12
C GLN A 326 4.38 14.11 0.65
N GLN A 327 4.06 15.20 -0.06
CA GLN A 327 3.69 15.12 -1.48
C GLN A 327 4.84 14.69 -2.39
N LEU A 328 6.09 14.99 -2.03
CA LEU A 328 7.26 14.48 -2.76
C LEU A 328 7.33 12.95 -2.66
N ALA A 329 7.14 12.38 -1.47
CA ALA A 329 7.12 10.94 -1.26
C ALA A 329 5.98 10.26 -2.03
N THR A 330 4.77 10.84 -1.97
CA THR A 330 3.64 10.40 -2.82
C THR A 330 4.03 10.44 -4.31
N GLY A 331 4.66 11.53 -4.75
CA GLY A 331 5.14 11.72 -6.12
C GLY A 331 6.14 10.64 -6.54
N MET A 332 7.13 10.31 -5.71
CA MET A 332 8.09 9.25 -6.00
C MET A 332 7.41 7.90 -6.26
N ARG A 333 6.44 7.52 -5.42
CA ARG A 333 5.64 6.29 -5.62
C ARG A 333 4.79 6.35 -6.89
N LEU A 334 4.11 7.46 -7.14
CA LEU A 334 3.28 7.65 -8.33
C LEU A 334 4.11 7.62 -9.63
N PHE A 335 5.35 8.11 -9.59
CA PHE A 335 6.29 8.08 -10.71
C PHE A 335 6.62 6.64 -11.11
N GLU A 336 6.98 5.79 -10.14
CA GLU A 336 7.27 4.37 -10.39
C GLU A 336 6.05 3.60 -10.88
N ASN A 337 4.84 4.04 -10.51
CA ASN A 337 3.57 3.50 -11.00
C ASN A 337 3.14 4.06 -12.37
N GLY A 338 3.90 5.00 -12.95
CA GLY A 338 3.61 5.57 -14.27
C GLY A 338 2.43 6.53 -14.30
N LYS A 339 2.06 7.12 -13.16
CA LYS A 339 0.98 8.12 -13.09
C LYS A 339 1.39 9.39 -13.83
N VAL A 340 0.56 9.84 -14.76
CA VAL A 340 0.76 11.09 -15.49
C VAL A 340 0.56 12.29 -14.55
N GLY A 341 1.47 13.26 -14.60
CA GLY A 341 1.37 14.50 -13.81
C GLY A 341 2.58 15.42 -13.95
N TRP A 342 2.46 16.65 -13.42
CA TRP A 342 3.53 17.66 -13.44
C TRP A 342 4.50 17.50 -12.26
N TYR A 343 5.30 16.42 -12.26
CA TYR A 343 6.32 16.15 -11.23
C TYR A 343 7.30 17.31 -10.95
N GLY A 344 7.64 18.14 -11.94
CA GLY A 344 8.49 19.31 -11.75
C GLY A 344 7.92 20.32 -10.75
N LYS A 345 6.59 20.43 -10.64
CA LYS A 345 5.94 21.33 -9.68
C LYS A 345 6.09 20.87 -8.23
N LEU A 346 6.40 19.59 -7.98
CA LEU A 346 6.76 19.11 -6.65
C LEU A 346 8.17 19.57 -6.26
N ILE A 347 9.07 19.64 -7.25
CA ILE A 347 10.45 20.09 -7.08
C ILE A 347 10.52 21.59 -6.83
N ASP A 348 9.70 22.40 -7.51
CA ASP A 348 9.70 23.86 -7.38
C ASP A 348 9.48 24.34 -5.95
N GLN A 349 8.81 23.54 -5.12
CA GLN A 349 8.59 23.84 -3.70
C GLN A 349 9.90 23.82 -2.88
N PHE A 350 10.99 23.24 -3.41
CA PHE A 350 12.32 23.14 -2.77
C PHE A 350 13.33 24.20 -3.20
N ASN A 351 12.98 25.03 -4.18
CA ASN A 351 13.85 26.08 -4.71
C ASN A 351 13.79 27.39 -3.92
#